data_AF-A0A1D3TZA4-F1
#
_entry.id   AF-A0A1D3TZA4-F1
#
_cell.length_a   1.000
_cell.length_b   1.000
_cell.length_c   1.000
_cell.angle_alpha   90.00
_cell.angle_beta   90.00
_cell.angle_gamma   90.00
#
_symmetry.space_group_name_H-M   'P 1'
#
loop_
_entity.id
_entity.type
_entity.pdbx_description
1 polymer ?
#
loop_
_entity_poly.entity_id
_entity_poly.type
_entity_poly.pdbx_seq_one_letter_code
_entity_poly.pdbx_strand_id
1 'polypeptide(L)'
;MINTNDFEDMYNGLIVTVESEMELVEKGLTKRSKQQLKTIMYDLNKMNDTRDSKLFVPSYPRFIVDSWDFSDTLGIELLKLYELYKKIKNQ
;
A
#
# COMPACT_ATOMS: atom_id res chain seq x y z
N MET A 1 9.99 9.56 18.72
CA MET A 1 9.28 8.27 18.57
C MET A 1 8.54 8.35 17.24
N ILE A 2 8.58 7.29 16.44
CA ILE A 2 7.73 7.25 15.25
C ILE A 2 6.32 7.07 15.76
N ASN A 3 5.43 7.94 15.31
CA ASN A 3 4.04 7.93 15.72
C ASN A 3 3.40 6.75 14.98
N THR A 4 3.17 5.63 15.66
CA THR A 4 2.44 4.46 15.12
C THR A 4 1.08 4.87 14.56
N ASN A 5 0.51 5.95 15.10
CA ASN A 5 -0.70 6.59 14.62
C ASN A 5 -0.58 7.08 13.16
N ASP A 6 0.58 7.62 12.75
CA ASP A 6 0.76 8.10 11.36
C ASP A 6 0.73 6.93 10.35
N PHE A 7 1.24 5.75 10.76
CA PHE A 7 1.13 4.55 9.93
C PHE A 7 -0.33 4.09 9.85
N GLU A 8 -1.02 4.03 10.98
CA GLU A 8 -2.39 3.53 11.06
C GLU A 8 -3.38 4.40 10.30
N ASP A 9 -3.27 5.72 10.44
CA ASP A 9 -4.11 6.68 9.71
C ASP A 9 -3.91 6.55 8.20
N MET A 10 -2.65 6.46 7.76
CA MET A 10 -2.32 6.31 6.34
C MET A 10 -2.76 4.94 5.79
N TYR A 11 -2.58 3.87 6.57
CA TYR A 11 -3.05 2.54 6.22
C TYR A 11 -4.56 2.51 6.02
N ASN A 12 -5.33 3.07 6.96
CA ASN A 12 -6.79 3.10 6.89
C ASN A 12 -7.29 3.84 5.63
N GLY A 13 -6.69 5.00 5.31
CA GLY A 13 -7.01 5.75 4.10
C GLY A 13 -6.68 4.99 2.81
N LEU A 14 -5.54 4.29 2.79
CA LEU A 14 -5.10 3.52 1.63
C LEU A 14 -5.94 2.26 1.39
N ILE A 15 -6.39 1.57 2.43
CA ILE A 15 -7.29 0.41 2.28
C ILE A 15 -8.57 0.83 1.56
N VAL A 16 -9.23 1.89 2.03
CA VAL A 16 -10.47 2.40 1.42
C VAL A 16 -10.24 2.80 -0.04
N THR A 17 -9.10 3.43 -0.33
CA THR A 17 -8.74 3.85 -1.69
C THR A 17 -8.51 2.65 -2.61
N VAL A 18 -7.77 1.63 -2.17
CA VAL A 18 -7.51 0.42 -2.96
C VAL A 18 -8.79 -0.38 -3.18
N GLU A 19 -9.68 -0.48 -2.18
CA GLU A 19 -10.99 -1.10 -2.34
C GLU A 19 -11.83 -0.38 -3.40
N SER A 20 -11.88 0.95 -3.33
CA SER A 20 -12.60 1.77 -4.31
C SER A 20 -12.04 1.59 -5.73
N GLU A 21 -10.72 1.56 -5.91
CA GLU A 21 -10.08 1.28 -7.19
C GLU A 21 -10.42 -0.12 -7.71
N MET A 22 -10.47 -1.12 -6.83
CA MET A 22 -10.87 -2.48 -7.21
C MET A 22 -12.32 -2.53 -7.70
N GLU A 23 -13.24 -1.81 -7.05
CA GLU A 23 -14.62 -1.69 -7.54
C GLU A 23 -14.71 -1.00 -8.90
N LEU A 24 -13.93 0.05 -9.12
CA LEU A 24 -13.87 0.74 -10.40
C LEU A 24 -13.35 -0.18 -11.51
N VAL A 25 -12.34 -1.01 -11.21
CA VAL A 25 -11.84 -2.03 -12.15
C VAL A 25 -12.94 -3.04 -12.48
N GLU A 26 -13.70 -3.51 -11.48
CA GLU A 26 -14.81 -4.45 -11.70
C GLU A 26 -15.93 -3.85 -12.55
N LYS A 27 -16.19 -2.55 -12.40
CA LYS A 27 -17.14 -1.80 -13.23
C LYS A 27 -16.58 -1.43 -14.61
N GLY A 28 -15.30 -1.74 -14.90
CA GLY A 28 -14.64 -1.39 -16.16
C GLY A 28 -14.34 0.10 -16.34
N LEU A 29 -14.38 0.88 -15.25
CA LEU A 29 -14.21 2.34 -15.26
C LEU A 29 -12.75 2.79 -15.18
N THR A 30 -11.83 1.87 -14.90
CA THR A 30 -10.38 2.12 -14.88
C THR A 30 -9.64 0.96 -15.53
N LYS A 31 -8.46 1.27 -16.08
CA LYS A 31 -7.57 0.29 -16.73
C LYS A 31 -6.52 -0.27 -15.78
N ARG A 32 -6.55 0.09 -14.49
CA ARG A 32 -5.61 -0.45 -13.50
C ARG A 32 -5.70 -1.98 -13.46
N SER A 33 -4.56 -2.61 -13.18
CA SER A 33 -4.49 -4.07 -13.11
C SER A 33 -5.17 -4.58 -11.84
N LYS A 34 -6.27 -5.34 -12.00
CA LYS A 34 -6.94 -6.04 -10.89
C LYS A 34 -5.96 -6.89 -10.08
N GLN A 35 -5.00 -7.52 -10.75
CA GLN A 35 -4.02 -8.38 -10.09
C GLN A 35 -3.06 -7.57 -9.22
N GLN A 36 -2.57 -6.42 -9.71
CA GLN A 36 -1.70 -5.54 -8.91
C GLN A 36 -2.44 -4.99 -7.69
N LEU A 37 -3.71 -4.57 -7.84
CA LEU A 37 -4.52 -4.09 -6.71
C LEU A 37 -4.76 -5.18 -5.66
N LYS A 38 -5.02 -6.42 -6.06
CA LYS A 38 -5.12 -7.56 -5.13
C LYS A 38 -3.82 -7.82 -4.39
N THR A 39 -2.68 -7.73 -5.08
CA THR A 39 -1.36 -7.87 -4.45
C THR A 39 -1.10 -6.75 -3.46
N ILE A 40 -1.43 -5.50 -3.80
CA ILE A 40 -1.34 -4.36 -2.88
C ILE A 40 -2.20 -4.62 -1.63
N MET A 41 -3.45 -5.02 -1.79
CA MET A 41 -4.35 -5.30 -0.67
C MET A 41 -3.79 -6.40 0.26
N TYR A 42 -3.27 -7.47 -0.31
CA TYR A 42 -2.63 -8.54 0.46
C TYR A 42 -1.42 -8.01 1.26
N ASP A 43 -0.55 -7.26 0.60
CA ASP A 43 0.66 -6.70 1.20
C ASP A 43 0.32 -5.70 2.32
N LEU A 44 -0.69 -4.85 2.13
CA LEU A 44 -1.17 -3.90 3.14
C LEU A 44 -1.65 -4.62 4.39
N ASN A 45 -2.50 -5.64 4.25
CA ASN A 45 -2.99 -6.44 5.37
C ASN A 45 -1.82 -7.14 6.10
N LYS A 46 -0.86 -7.71 5.36
CA LYS A 46 0.32 -8.35 5.96
C LYS A 46 1.24 -7.38 6.69
N MET A 47 1.45 -6.19 6.15
CA MET A 47 2.16 -5.11 6.86
C MET A 47 1.44 -4.74 8.14
N ASN A 48 0.11 -4.68 8.11
CA ASN A 48 -0.71 -4.33 9.26
C ASN A 48 -0.69 -5.39 10.36
N ASP A 49 -0.76 -6.67 9.99
CA ASP A 49 -0.70 -7.79 10.93
C ASP A 49 0.69 -7.96 11.55
N THR A 50 1.73 -7.80 10.74
CA THR A 50 3.11 -8.10 11.14
C THR A 50 3.76 -6.95 11.91
N ARG A 51 3.47 -5.69 11.52
CA ARG A 51 4.09 -4.46 12.05
C ARG A 51 5.63 -4.45 12.11
N ASP A 52 6.31 -5.38 11.44
CA ASP A 52 7.77 -5.51 11.43
C ASP A 52 8.32 -5.69 10.01
N SER A 53 9.00 -4.66 9.51
CA SER A 53 9.62 -4.68 8.18
C SER A 53 10.77 -5.67 8.02
N LYS A 54 11.30 -6.25 9.10
CA LYS A 54 12.28 -7.34 9.03
C LYS A 54 11.64 -8.70 8.83
N LEU A 55 10.38 -8.86 9.22
CA LEU A 55 9.65 -10.12 9.11
C LEU A 55 8.85 -10.21 7.81
N PHE A 56 8.38 -9.08 7.29
CA PHE A 56 7.64 -9.03 6.04
C PHE A 56 8.11 -7.86 5.18
N VAL A 57 8.37 -8.13 3.90
CA VAL A 57 8.70 -7.10 2.90
C VAL A 57 7.60 -7.14 1.83
N PRO A 58 6.80 -6.08 1.66
CA PRO A 58 5.77 -6.03 0.64
C PRO A 58 6.39 -6.03 -0.76
N SER A 59 5.67 -6.59 -1.72
CA SER A 59 6.07 -6.69 -3.11
C SER A 59 5.69 -5.44 -3.93
N TYR A 60 4.64 -4.72 -3.51
CA TYR A 60 4.13 -3.55 -4.24
C TYR A 60 5.12 -2.43 -4.54
N PRO A 61 6.11 -2.11 -3.69
CA PRO A 61 7.01 -0.99 -4.00
C PRO A 61 7.75 -1.20 -5.32
N ARG A 62 8.11 -2.45 -5.64
CA ARG A 62 8.85 -2.77 -6.87
C ARG A 62 8.00 -2.49 -8.11
N PHE A 63 6.82 -3.09 -8.22
CA PHE A 63 6.04 -2.93 -9.44
C PHE A 63 5.38 -1.56 -9.60
N ILE A 64 5.18 -0.82 -8.50
CA ILE A 64 4.77 0.59 -8.61
C ILE A 64 5.88 1.38 -9.29
N VAL A 65 7.13 1.24 -8.83
CA VAL A 65 8.29 1.94 -9.44
C VAL A 65 8.53 1.48 -10.88
N ASP A 66 8.36 0.19 -11.17
CA ASP A 66 8.66 -0.36 -12.49
C ASP A 66 7.56 -0.09 -13.53
N SER A 67 6.30 0.06 -13.12
CA SER A 67 5.14 -0.02 -14.03
C SER A 67 4.12 1.10 -13.92
N TRP A 68 4.13 1.90 -12.85
CA TRP A 68 3.16 2.99 -12.67
C TRP A 68 3.75 4.33 -13.08
N ASP A 69 2.87 5.28 -13.40
CA ASP A 69 3.29 6.65 -13.66
C ASP A 69 3.84 7.29 -12.37
N PHE A 70 4.95 8.02 -12.46
CA PHE A 70 5.56 8.68 -11.30
C PHE A 70 4.65 9.73 -10.64
N SER A 71 3.64 10.21 -11.36
CA SER A 71 2.62 11.14 -10.85
C SER A 71 1.39 10.46 -10.28
N ASP A 72 1.32 9.12 -10.28
CA ASP A 72 0.18 8.37 -9.74
C ASP A 72 0.05 8.59 -8.23
N THR A 73 -1.01 9.31 -7.83
CA THR A 73 -1.24 9.68 -6.43
C THR A 73 -1.29 8.47 -5.50
N LEU A 74 -2.01 7.41 -5.89
CA LEU A 74 -2.09 6.18 -5.09
C LEU A 74 -0.71 5.51 -4.99
N GLY A 75 0.05 5.48 -6.09
CA GLY A 75 1.43 4.97 -6.09
C GLY A 75 2.33 5.71 -5.11
N ILE A 76 2.29 7.04 -5.13
CA ILE A 76 3.07 7.90 -4.23
C ILE A 76 2.70 7.65 -2.76
N GLU A 77 1.41 7.54 -2.45
CA GLU A 77 0.95 7.30 -1.08
C GLU A 77 1.33 5.90 -0.57
N LEU A 78 1.20 4.86 -1.41
CA LEU A 78 1.66 3.50 -1.07
C LEU A 78 3.17 3.47 -0.77
N LEU A 79 3.99 4.18 -1.55
CA LEU A 79 5.43 4.27 -1.30
C LEU A 79 5.73 5.01 0.01
N LYS A 80 4.99 6.08 0.33
CA LYS A 80 5.12 6.77 1.62
C LYS A 80 4.76 5.86 2.80
N LEU A 81 3.69 5.06 2.69
CA LEU A 81 3.33 4.07 3.70
C LEU A 81 4.46 3.04 3.90
N TYR A 82 5.09 2.58 2.83
CA TYR A 82 6.25 1.69 2.93
C TYR A 82 7.42 2.33 3.67
N GLU A 83 7.69 3.62 3.46
CA GLU A 83 8.71 4.35 4.22
C GLU A 83 8.38 4.45 5.71
N LEU A 84 7.10 4.63 6.06
CA LEU A 84 6.65 4.59 7.45
C LEU A 84 6.82 3.20 8.06
N TYR A 85 6.42 2.17 7.32
CA TYR A 85 6.54 0.76 7.74
C TYR A 85 7.98 0.36 8.07
N LYS A 86 8.93 0.72 7.20
CA LYS A 86 10.37 0.46 7.42
C LYS A 86 10.90 1.10 8.69
N LYS A 87 10.26 2.17 9.14
CA LYS A 87 10.68 2.91 10.32
C LYS A 87 10.09 2.30 11.60
N ILE A 88 8.97 1.56 11.53
CA ILE A 88 8.37 0.91 12.70
C ILE A 88 9.45 0.05 13.38
N LYS A 89 9.85 0.47 14.58
CA LYS A 89 10.76 -0.28 15.44
C LYS A 89 9.89 -1.03 16.42
N ASN A 90 9.88 -2.36 16.32
CA ASN A 90 9.46 -3.18 17.45
C ASN A 90 10.39 -2.84 18.62
N GLN A 91 9.83 -2.19 19.65
CA GLN A 91 10.48 -1.98 20.93
C GLN A 91 10.43 -3.28 21.74
#